data_AF-A0A7S3ZDP7-F1
#
_entry.id   AF-A0A7S3ZDP7-F1
#
_cell.length_a   1.000
_cell.length_b   1.000
_cell.length_c   1.000
_cell.angle_alpha   90.00
_cell.angle_beta   90.00
_cell.angle_gamma   90.00
#
_symmetry.space_group_name_H-M   'P 1'
#
loop_
_entity.id
_entity.type
_entity.pdbx_description
1 polymer ?
#
loop_
_entity_poly.entity_id
_entity_poly.type
_entity_poly.pdbx_seq_one_letter_code
_entity_poly.pdbx_strand_id
1 'polypeptide(L)'
;GQGSSVASSGAAGSGYAELYEIRSRLDKAVENLNNEYMEHTNIKAYPPTTKLDTWKRMRIMVTGGAGFVGSNLVDLLMRQGHEVIVVDNFFTGRKDNVRHWIGHPNFELRHHDVCQPLFVEVDRIYHLASPASPPHYMYNPIKTIKTNVEGTQNMLGIARRVRARMLFTSTSEVYGDPKEH
;
A
#
# COMPACT_ATOMS: atom_id res chain seq x y z
N GLY A 1 7.32 -20.19 -66.12
CA GLY A 1 8.01 -19.75 -64.90
C GLY A 1 6.99 -19.14 -63.98
N GLN A 2 6.93 -19.63 -62.74
CA GLN A 2 6.02 -19.23 -61.66
C GLN A 2 6.38 -17.88 -61.01
N GLY A 3 5.45 -17.34 -60.23
CA GLY A 3 5.63 -16.27 -59.24
C GLY A 3 4.39 -15.37 -59.19
N SER A 4 3.33 -15.65 -58.43
CA SER A 4 3.17 -15.72 -56.96
C SER A 4 3.42 -14.39 -56.23
N SER A 5 2.34 -13.67 -55.89
CA SER A 5 2.26 -12.92 -54.64
C SER A 5 0.79 -12.76 -54.23
N VAL A 6 0.36 -13.50 -53.21
CA VAL A 6 -0.91 -13.30 -52.51
C VAL A 6 -0.53 -12.77 -51.13
N ALA A 7 -0.86 -11.51 -50.87
CA ALA A 7 -0.78 -10.92 -49.54
C ALA A 7 -2.07 -11.26 -48.79
N SER A 8 -1.95 -11.90 -47.63
CA SER A 8 -3.01 -11.91 -46.63
C SER A 8 -2.38 -11.86 -45.23
N SER A 9 -2.38 -10.67 -44.65
CA SER A 9 -2.03 -10.44 -43.25
C SER A 9 -2.88 -9.30 -42.72
N GLY A 10 -3.93 -9.62 -41.96
CA GLY A 10 -4.78 -8.59 -41.34
C GLY A 10 -6.09 -9.13 -40.82
N ALA A 11 -6.07 -9.87 -39.70
CA ALA A 11 -7.31 -10.23 -38.99
C ALA A 11 -7.15 -10.59 -37.50
N ALA A 12 -5.97 -10.42 -36.88
CA ALA A 12 -5.74 -10.88 -35.50
C ALA A 12 -5.84 -9.78 -34.42
N GLY A 13 -5.96 -8.50 -34.80
CA GLY A 13 -5.88 -7.37 -33.87
C GLY A 13 -7.22 -6.86 -33.31
N SER A 14 -8.34 -7.06 -34.01
CA SER A 14 -9.63 -6.46 -33.60
C SER A 14 -10.34 -7.22 -32.50
N GLY A 15 -10.25 -8.55 -32.49
CA GLY A 15 -10.96 -9.39 -31.51
C GLY A 15 -10.49 -9.20 -30.07
N TYR A 16 -9.19 -8.95 -29.86
CA TYR A 16 -8.65 -8.71 -28.51
C TYR A 16 -9.07 -7.35 -27.94
N ALA A 17 -9.19 -6.32 -28.78
CA ALA A 17 -9.67 -5.01 -28.35
C ALA A 17 -11.13 -5.06 -27.91
N GLU A 18 -11.97 -5.76 -28.67
CA GLU A 18 -13.39 -5.95 -28.36
C GLU A 18 -13.59 -6.76 -27.07
N LEU A 19 -12.80 -7.82 -26.87
CA LEU A 19 -12.80 -8.59 -25.62
C LEU A 19 -12.38 -7.75 -24.40
N TYR A 20 -11.38 -6.86 -24.56
CA TYR A 20 -10.94 -5.97 -23.49
C TYR A 20 -12.02 -4.96 -23.12
N GLU A 21 -12.73 -4.43 -24.11
CA GLU A 21 -13.81 -3.47 -23.91
C GLU A 21 -15.03 -4.12 -23.24
N ILE A 22 -15.39 -5.35 -23.65
CA ILE A 22 -16.42 -6.15 -22.98
C ILE A 22 -16.05 -6.40 -21.52
N ARG A 23 -14.80 -6.78 -21.25
CA ARG A 23 -14.32 -7.00 -19.88
C ARG A 23 -14.37 -5.72 -19.04
N SER A 24 -13.94 -4.59 -19.59
CA SER A 24 -14.02 -3.30 -18.89
C SER A 24 -15.45 -2.88 -18.58
N ARG A 25 -16.40 -3.14 -19.49
CA ARG A 25 -17.83 -2.86 -19.24
C ARG A 25 -18.41 -3.79 -18.19
N LEU A 26 -18.03 -5.07 -18.20
CA LEU A 26 -18.44 -6.04 -17.19
C LEU A 26 -17.91 -5.65 -15.80
N ASP A 27 -16.63 -5.29 -15.70
CA ASP A 27 -16.02 -4.86 -14.43
C ASP A 27 -16.74 -3.62 -13.86
N LYS A 28 -17.05 -2.63 -14.70
CA LYS A 28 -17.86 -1.46 -14.31
C LYS A 28 -19.28 -1.81 -13.89
N ALA A 29 -19.94 -2.72 -14.60
CA ALA A 29 -21.30 -3.15 -14.26
C ALA A 29 -21.33 -3.90 -12.91
N VAL A 30 -20.34 -4.75 -12.65
CA VAL A 30 -20.16 -5.42 -11.36
C VAL A 30 -19.89 -4.42 -10.25
N GLU A 31 -19.06 -3.40 -10.49
CA GLU A 31 -18.79 -2.33 -9.54
C GLU A 31 -20.07 -1.53 -9.19
N ASN A 32 -20.86 -1.16 -10.20
CA ASN A 32 -22.13 -0.45 -9.99
C ASN A 32 -23.14 -1.27 -9.20
N LEU A 33 -23.33 -2.55 -9.55
CA LEU A 33 -24.24 -3.45 -8.84
C LEU A 33 -23.80 -3.66 -7.39
N ASN A 34 -22.50 -3.79 -7.13
CA ASN A 34 -21.99 -3.85 -5.77
C ASN A 34 -22.29 -2.56 -5.01
N ASN A 35 -22.09 -1.39 -5.61
CA ASN A 35 -22.38 -0.12 -4.94
C ASN A 35 -23.88 0.01 -4.59
N GLU A 36 -24.77 -0.32 -5.53
CA GLU A 36 -26.23 -0.27 -5.34
C GLU A 36 -26.70 -1.28 -4.26
N TYR A 37 -26.17 -2.51 -4.27
CA TYR A 37 -26.48 -3.51 -3.24
C TYR A 37 -26.00 -3.08 -1.84
N MET A 38 -24.85 -2.41 -1.76
CA MET A 38 -24.26 -1.97 -0.49
C MET A 38 -24.99 -0.76 0.10
N GLU A 39 -25.52 0.15 -0.76
CA GLU A 39 -26.41 1.23 -0.32
C GLU A 39 -27.69 0.70 0.35
N HIS A 40 -28.26 -0.40 -0.17
CA HIS A 40 -29.50 -0.98 0.36
C HIS A 40 -29.32 -1.87 1.59
N THR A 41 -28.13 -2.40 1.84
CA THR A 41 -27.89 -3.38 2.92
C THR A 41 -27.21 -2.79 4.16
N ASN A 42 -26.87 -1.50 4.16
CA ASN A 42 -26.08 -0.84 5.21
C ASN A 42 -24.72 -1.54 5.47
N ILE A 43 -24.25 -2.34 4.50
CA ILE A 43 -22.93 -2.97 4.53
C ILE A 43 -21.96 -1.93 3.97
N LYS A 44 -20.97 -1.53 4.77
CA LYS A 44 -19.97 -0.54 4.34
C LYS A 44 -19.25 -1.04 3.08
N ALA A 45 -19.44 -0.33 1.97
CA ALA A 45 -18.72 -0.60 0.73
C ALA A 45 -17.24 -0.24 0.88
N TYR A 46 -16.37 -1.20 0.57
CA TYR A 46 -14.93 -1.02 0.50
C TYR A 46 -14.52 -1.00 -0.98
N PRO A 47 -13.42 -0.31 -1.34
CA PRO A 47 -12.90 -0.42 -2.70
C PRO A 47 -12.62 -1.88 -3.08
N PRO A 48 -12.73 -2.24 -4.37
CA PRO A 48 -12.59 -3.62 -4.82
C PRO A 48 -11.19 -4.17 -4.49
N THR A 49 -11.15 -5.40 -3.99
CA THR A 49 -9.92 -6.13 -3.66
C THR A 49 -9.83 -7.46 -4.38
N THR A 50 -8.62 -7.86 -4.73
CA THR A 50 -8.35 -9.17 -5.33
C THR A 50 -8.58 -10.27 -4.30
N LYS A 51 -9.27 -11.35 -4.68
CA LYS A 51 -9.37 -12.54 -3.83
C LYS A 51 -8.12 -13.39 -3.99
N LEU A 52 -7.27 -13.40 -2.95
CA LEU A 52 -6.12 -14.29 -2.87
C LEU A 52 -6.46 -15.58 -2.13
N ASP A 53 -5.90 -16.69 -2.63
CA ASP A 53 -5.78 -17.94 -1.88
C ASP A 53 -5.07 -17.67 -0.54
N THR A 54 -5.49 -18.35 0.53
CA THR A 54 -4.97 -18.10 1.89
C THR A 54 -3.45 -18.20 1.97
N TRP A 55 -2.81 -19.11 1.23
CA TRP A 55 -1.36 -19.32 1.25
C TRP A 55 -0.57 -18.27 0.45
N LYS A 56 -1.21 -17.52 -0.46
CA LYS A 56 -0.60 -16.38 -1.17
C LYS A 56 -0.77 -15.06 -0.42
N ARG A 57 -1.70 -15.03 0.54
CA ARG A 57 -1.98 -13.85 1.34
C ARG A 57 -0.86 -13.66 2.35
N MET A 58 -0.38 -12.43 2.44
CA MET A 58 0.60 -12.02 3.44
C MET A 58 -0.05 -11.04 4.40
N ARG A 59 0.42 -11.05 5.64
CA ARG A 59 0.11 -10.05 6.66
C ARG A 59 1.24 -9.01 6.68
N ILE A 60 0.90 -7.78 6.33
CA ILE A 60 1.86 -6.73 6.00
C ILE A 60 1.63 -5.53 6.93
N MET A 61 2.68 -5.11 7.62
CA MET A 61 2.66 -3.88 8.42
C MET A 61 3.22 -2.71 7.62
N VAL A 62 2.52 -1.57 7.66
CA VAL A 62 2.97 -0.30 7.12
C VAL A 62 2.99 0.74 8.23
N THR A 63 4.18 1.13 8.69
CA THR A 63 4.31 2.23 9.66
C THR A 63 4.34 3.55 8.91
N GLY A 64 3.70 4.61 9.42
CA GLY A 64 3.51 5.85 8.65
C GLY A 64 2.49 5.66 7.52
N GLY A 65 1.66 4.62 7.60
CA GLY A 65 0.70 4.24 6.57
C GLY A 65 -0.47 5.22 6.41
N ALA A 66 -0.65 6.16 7.35
CA ALA A 66 -1.62 7.25 7.19
C ALA A 66 -0.97 8.54 6.64
N GLY A 67 0.32 8.52 6.33
CA GLY A 67 1.03 9.58 5.60
C GLY A 67 0.83 9.50 4.08
N PHE A 68 1.39 10.46 3.35
CA PHE A 68 1.20 10.61 1.90
C PHE A 68 1.61 9.36 1.10
N VAL A 69 2.87 8.92 1.21
CA VAL A 69 3.35 7.73 0.48
C VAL A 69 2.75 6.45 1.08
N GLY A 70 2.65 6.40 2.41
CA GLY A 70 2.14 5.25 3.13
C GLY A 70 0.72 4.86 2.75
N SER A 71 -0.20 5.82 2.62
CA SER A 71 -1.60 5.52 2.30
C SER A 71 -1.77 4.97 0.88
N ASN A 72 -0.97 5.45 -0.07
CA ASN A 72 -0.95 4.91 -1.43
C ASN A 72 -0.42 3.47 -1.46
N LEU A 73 0.61 3.16 -0.66
CA LEU A 73 1.08 1.78 -0.50
C LEU A 73 0.01 0.89 0.13
N VAL A 74 -0.70 1.39 1.15
CA VAL A 74 -1.82 0.67 1.78
C VAL A 74 -2.90 0.35 0.74
N ASP A 75 -3.30 1.31 -0.09
CA ASP A 75 -4.30 1.09 -1.15
C ASP A 75 -3.87 -0.01 -2.13
N LEU A 76 -2.61 0.01 -2.56
CA LEU A 76 -2.07 -1.02 -3.45
C LEU A 76 -2.13 -2.41 -2.80
N LEU A 77 -1.65 -2.54 -1.57
CA LEU A 77 -1.60 -3.83 -0.85
C LEU A 77 -3.00 -4.37 -0.56
N MET A 78 -3.94 -3.49 -0.20
CA MET A 78 -5.34 -3.85 0.02
C MET A 78 -5.99 -4.33 -1.28
N ARG A 79 -5.82 -3.61 -2.39
CA ARG A 79 -6.33 -4.02 -3.72
C ARG A 79 -5.73 -5.33 -4.20
N GLN A 80 -4.50 -5.64 -3.80
CA GLN A 80 -3.87 -6.94 -4.06
C GLN A 80 -4.43 -8.09 -3.21
N GLY A 81 -5.25 -7.80 -2.19
CA GLY A 81 -5.92 -8.82 -1.38
C GLY A 81 -5.14 -9.26 -0.13
N HIS A 82 -4.11 -8.52 0.26
CA HIS A 82 -3.32 -8.80 1.46
C HIS A 82 -4.02 -8.33 2.74
N GLU A 83 -3.53 -8.81 3.89
CA GLU A 83 -3.89 -8.28 5.21
C GLU A 83 -2.94 -7.14 5.56
N VAL A 84 -3.48 -5.95 5.82
CA VAL A 84 -2.68 -4.75 6.04
C VAL A 84 -2.93 -4.18 7.43
N ILE A 85 -1.86 -4.03 8.19
CA ILE A 85 -1.85 -3.34 9.49
C ILE A 85 -1.15 -1.99 9.31
N VAL A 86 -1.89 -0.90 9.47
CA VAL A 86 -1.34 0.45 9.51
C VAL A 86 -0.98 0.82 10.93
N VAL A 87 0.25 1.30 11.14
CA VAL A 87 0.74 1.83 12.41
C VAL A 87 1.08 3.30 12.20
N ASP A 88 0.37 4.20 12.87
CA ASP A 88 0.59 5.64 12.72
C ASP A 88 0.23 6.38 14.01
N ASN A 89 1.01 7.40 14.37
CA ASN A 89 0.71 8.27 15.53
C ASN A 89 -0.04 9.55 15.15
N PHE A 90 -0.31 9.75 13.85
CA PHE A 90 -0.93 10.94 13.24
C PHE A 90 -0.17 12.25 13.49
N PHE A 91 1.15 12.18 13.67
CA PHE A 91 1.95 13.40 13.83
C PHE A 91 1.93 14.27 12.57
N THR A 92 2.10 13.66 11.40
CA THR A 92 1.94 14.31 10.08
C THR A 92 0.88 13.63 9.20
N GLY A 93 0.55 12.37 9.49
CA GLY A 93 -0.48 11.61 8.79
C GLY A 93 -1.90 12.02 9.19
N ARG A 94 -2.89 11.59 8.38
CA ARG A 94 -4.31 11.85 8.64
C ARG A 94 -5.10 10.55 8.53
N LYS A 95 -5.98 10.30 9.51
CA LYS A 95 -6.88 9.13 9.51
C LYS A 95 -7.73 9.05 8.24
N ASP A 96 -8.11 10.19 7.67
CA ASP A 96 -8.89 10.27 6.43
C ASP A 96 -8.21 9.60 5.24
N ASN A 97 -6.87 9.56 5.21
CA ASN A 97 -6.11 8.94 4.12
C ASN A 97 -6.32 7.41 4.01
N VAL A 98 -6.85 6.77 5.06
CA VAL A 98 -7.11 5.32 5.11
C VAL A 98 -8.54 4.99 5.56
N ARG A 99 -9.42 6.00 5.67
CA ARG A 99 -10.76 5.86 6.26
C ARG A 99 -11.67 4.91 5.49
N HIS A 100 -11.49 4.81 4.17
CA HIS A 100 -12.22 3.90 3.29
C HIS A 100 -11.94 2.43 3.58
N TRP A 101 -10.84 2.06 4.24
CA TRP A 101 -10.56 0.68 4.62
C TRP A 101 -11.00 0.31 6.04
N ILE A 102 -11.33 1.28 6.89
CA ILE A 102 -11.70 1.02 8.29
C ILE A 102 -12.94 0.11 8.35
N GLY A 103 -12.81 -1.05 8.96
CA GLY A 103 -13.85 -2.08 9.07
C GLY A 103 -13.72 -3.22 8.05
N HIS A 104 -12.87 -3.08 7.03
CA HIS A 104 -12.58 -4.17 6.09
C HIS A 104 -11.90 -5.32 6.85
N PRO A 105 -12.28 -6.59 6.64
CA PRO A 105 -11.75 -7.73 7.42
C PRO A 105 -10.23 -7.91 7.31
N ASN A 106 -9.64 -7.49 6.19
CA ASN A 106 -8.19 -7.53 5.98
C ASN A 106 -7.46 -6.23 6.38
N PHE A 107 -8.11 -5.26 7.03
CA PHE A 107 -7.50 -3.98 7.37
C PHE A 107 -7.55 -3.70 8.88
N GLU A 108 -6.42 -3.32 9.44
CA GLU A 108 -6.30 -2.91 10.84
C GLU A 108 -5.58 -1.57 10.94
N LEU A 109 -6.13 -0.61 11.68
CA LEU A 109 -5.48 0.67 11.98
C LEU A 109 -5.12 0.73 13.46
N ARG A 110 -3.82 0.83 13.76
CA ARG A 110 -3.29 1.03 15.11
C ARG A 110 -2.79 2.46 15.28
N HIS A 111 -3.46 3.22 16.14
CA HIS A 111 -2.96 4.50 16.60
C HIS A 111 -1.81 4.24 17.59
N HIS A 112 -0.57 4.25 17.09
CA HIS A 112 0.59 3.82 17.88
C HIS A 112 1.87 4.53 17.41
N ASP A 113 2.74 4.87 18.36
CA ASP A 113 4.05 5.46 18.09
C ASP A 113 5.11 4.35 18.00
N VAL A 114 5.88 4.33 16.91
CA VAL A 114 6.91 3.30 16.68
C VAL A 114 8.02 3.27 17.73
N CYS A 115 8.19 4.35 18.50
CA CYS A 115 9.14 4.38 19.63
C CYS A 115 8.65 3.53 20.81
N GLN A 116 7.35 3.21 20.88
CA GLN A 116 6.76 2.39 21.93
C GLN A 116 6.76 0.90 21.53
N PRO A 117 6.92 -0.04 22.48
CA PRO A 117 6.86 -1.46 22.22
C PRO A 117 5.57 -1.87 21.48
N LEU A 118 5.71 -2.68 20.44
CA LEU A 118 4.60 -3.20 19.64
C LEU A 118 4.80 -4.70 19.37
N PHE A 119 3.76 -5.49 19.61
CA PHE A 119 3.75 -6.93 19.35
C PHE A 119 2.73 -7.24 18.25
N VAL A 120 3.25 -7.68 17.10
CA VAL A 120 2.49 -8.06 15.91
C VAL A 120 3.17 -9.22 15.20
N GLU A 121 2.38 -10.10 14.61
CA GLU A 121 2.83 -11.21 13.76
C GLU A 121 2.61 -10.81 12.29
N VAL A 122 3.68 -10.66 11.52
CA VAL A 122 3.61 -10.18 10.14
C VAL A 122 4.67 -10.85 9.28
N ASP A 123 4.42 -10.97 7.99
CA ASP A 123 5.37 -11.50 7.00
C ASP A 123 6.28 -10.41 6.45
N ARG A 124 5.76 -9.18 6.36
CA ARG A 124 6.47 -8.03 5.80
C ARG A 124 6.23 -6.75 6.61
N ILE A 125 7.26 -5.91 6.64
CA ILE A 125 7.22 -4.57 7.24
C ILE A 125 7.71 -3.56 6.21
N TYR A 126 6.88 -2.55 5.93
CA TYR A 126 7.28 -1.35 5.21
C TYR A 126 7.37 -0.20 6.21
N HIS A 127 8.60 0.22 6.52
CA HIS A 127 8.86 1.25 7.52
C HIS A 127 9.00 2.63 6.88
N LEU A 128 7.90 3.39 6.87
CA LEU A 128 7.80 4.76 6.33
C LEU A 128 7.58 5.82 7.42
N ALA A 129 7.58 5.43 8.71
CA ALA A 129 7.31 6.36 9.79
C ALA A 129 8.52 7.27 10.03
N SER A 130 8.46 8.50 9.51
CA SER A 130 9.45 9.54 9.76
C SER A 130 8.86 10.93 9.49
N PRO A 131 9.22 11.98 10.25
CA PRO A 131 8.92 13.36 9.87
C PRO A 131 9.79 13.74 8.66
N ALA A 132 9.20 13.78 7.46
CA ALA A 132 9.97 13.88 6.22
C ALA A 132 10.37 15.30 5.76
N SER A 133 9.78 16.37 6.31
CA SER A 133 10.02 17.73 5.81
C SER A 133 10.88 18.59 6.74
N PRO A 134 11.73 19.50 6.20
CA PRO A 134 12.60 20.37 6.99
C PRO A 134 11.93 21.14 8.12
N PRO A 135 10.76 21.76 7.92
CA PRO A 135 10.07 22.45 9.01
C PRO A 135 9.67 21.49 10.14
N HIS A 136 9.25 20.26 9.82
CA HIS A 136 8.75 19.30 10.81
C HIS A 136 9.86 18.62 11.60
N TYR A 137 10.98 18.24 10.98
CA TYR A 137 12.09 17.67 11.75
C TYR A 137 12.87 18.72 12.55
N MET A 138 12.93 19.98 12.09
CA MET A 138 13.53 21.09 12.87
C MET A 138 12.64 21.51 14.05
N TYR A 139 11.32 21.36 13.94
CA TYR A 139 10.39 21.70 15.03
C TYR A 139 10.62 20.86 16.29
N ASN A 140 10.90 19.57 16.14
CA ASN A 140 11.22 18.70 17.27
C ASN A 140 12.31 17.67 16.89
N PRO A 141 13.59 18.08 16.92
CA PRO A 141 14.70 17.22 16.51
C PRO A 141 14.83 15.98 17.40
N ILE A 142 14.51 16.09 18.69
CA ILE A 142 14.52 14.94 19.62
C ILE A 142 13.52 13.88 19.16
N LYS A 143 12.28 14.28 18.84
CA LYS A 143 11.26 13.34 18.35
C LYS A 143 11.66 12.71 17.01
N THR A 144 12.27 13.49 16.12
CA THR A 144 12.80 12.98 14.86
C THR A 144 13.85 11.91 15.08
N ILE A 145 14.84 12.16 15.94
CA ILE A 145 15.91 11.20 16.24
C ILE A 145 15.32 9.93 16.84
N LYS A 146 14.44 10.06 17.85
CA LYS A 146 13.79 8.90 18.46
C LYS A 146 13.00 8.08 17.44
N THR A 147 12.21 8.73 16.60
CA THR A 147 11.41 8.05 15.58
C THR A 147 12.29 7.28 14.60
N ASN A 148 13.35 7.91 14.10
CA ASN A 148 14.23 7.31 13.09
C ASN A 148 15.20 6.27 13.68
N VAL A 149 15.62 6.40 14.94
CA VAL A 149 16.57 5.48 15.59
C VAL A 149 15.86 4.43 16.43
N GLU A 150 15.16 4.85 17.49
CA GLU A 150 14.45 3.94 18.41
C GLU A 150 13.30 3.25 17.67
N GLY A 151 12.54 3.98 16.84
CA GLY A 151 11.47 3.41 16.02
C GLY A 151 11.98 2.35 15.04
N THR A 152 13.08 2.62 14.33
CA THR A 152 13.71 1.63 13.44
C THR A 152 14.21 0.42 14.22
N GLN A 153 14.85 0.62 15.38
CA GLN A 153 15.33 -0.47 16.24
C GLN A 153 14.17 -1.38 16.68
N ASN A 154 13.04 -0.80 17.08
CA ASN A 154 11.85 -1.55 17.45
C ASN A 154 11.31 -2.36 16.26
N MET A 155 11.22 -1.78 15.06
CA MET A 155 10.74 -2.48 13.88
C MET A 155 11.67 -3.62 13.45
N LEU A 156 13.00 -3.43 13.55
CA LEU A 156 13.99 -4.48 13.35
C LEU A 156 13.84 -5.60 14.39
N GLY A 157 13.56 -5.26 15.64
CA GLY A 157 13.27 -6.22 16.71
C GLY A 157 12.07 -7.11 16.40
N ILE A 158 10.97 -6.51 15.93
CA ILE A 158 9.79 -7.24 15.45
C ILE A 158 10.17 -8.13 14.27
N ALA A 159 10.79 -7.56 13.23
CA ALA A 159 11.18 -8.30 12.03
C ALA A 159 12.02 -9.54 12.35
N ARG A 160 13.00 -9.40 13.24
CA ARG A 160 13.84 -10.51 13.71
C ARG A 160 13.04 -11.57 14.46
N ARG A 161 12.15 -11.14 15.37
CA ARG A 161 11.34 -12.05 16.21
C ARG A 161 10.41 -12.92 15.36
N VAL A 162 9.74 -12.32 14.38
CA VAL A 162 8.74 -13.01 13.55
C VAL A 162 9.28 -13.48 12.20
N ARG A 163 10.59 -13.27 11.94
CA ARG A 163 11.27 -13.57 10.66
C ARG A 163 10.64 -12.85 9.46
N ALA A 164 10.11 -11.65 9.69
CA ALA A 164 9.55 -10.82 8.62
C ALA A 164 10.65 -10.19 7.78
N ARG A 165 10.35 -9.95 6.50
CA ARG A 165 11.18 -9.08 5.66
C ARG A 165 10.82 -7.62 5.90
N MET A 166 11.81 -6.79 6.19
CA MET A 166 11.63 -5.35 6.39
C MET A 166 12.22 -4.56 5.22
N LEU A 167 11.46 -3.58 4.72
CA LEU A 167 11.93 -2.50 3.86
C LEU A 167 11.96 -1.21 4.66
N PHE A 168 13.08 -0.51 4.61
CA PHE A 168 13.30 0.79 5.23
C PHE A 168 13.37 1.87 4.16
N THR A 169 12.62 2.97 4.32
CA THR A 169 12.73 4.11 3.42
C THR A 169 13.79 5.09 3.89
N SER A 170 14.94 5.08 3.20
CA SER A 170 15.98 6.10 3.35
C SER A 170 15.63 7.37 2.57
N THR A 171 16.52 8.37 2.62
CA THR A 171 16.38 9.66 1.95
C THR A 171 17.67 10.02 1.22
N SER A 172 17.59 10.86 0.18
CA SER A 172 18.77 11.45 -0.46
C SER A 172 19.57 12.36 0.47
N GLU A 173 18.99 12.84 1.57
CA GLU A 173 19.68 13.68 2.57
C GLU A 173 20.91 12.98 3.19
N VAL A 174 21.04 11.66 3.06
CA VAL A 174 22.25 10.93 3.46
C VAL A 174 23.51 11.40 2.69
N TYR A 175 23.34 12.03 1.53
CA TYR A 175 24.44 12.58 0.74
C TYR A 175 24.93 13.95 1.26
N GLY A 176 24.16 14.64 2.11
CA GLY A 176 24.53 15.95 2.65
C GLY A 176 24.64 17.03 1.57
N ASP A 177 25.77 17.72 1.53
CA ASP A 177 26.11 18.73 0.51
C ASP A 177 27.11 18.12 -0.50
N PRO A 178 26.62 17.43 -1.56
CA PRO A 178 27.49 16.80 -2.53
C PRO A 178 28.22 17.88 -3.34
N LYS A 179 29.56 17.84 -3.30
CA LYS A 179 30.41 18.84 -3.97
C LYS A 179 30.42 18.76 -5.50
N GLU A 180 29.69 17.83 -6.12
CA GLU A 180 29.58 17.67 -7.57
C GLU A 180 28.14 17.29 -7.95
N HIS A 181 27.63 17.94 -9.02
CA HIS A 181 26.31 17.74 -9.63
C HIS A 181 26.43 17.11 -11.02
#